data_AF-A0A101NKM6-F1
#
_entry.id   AF-A0A101NKM6-F1
#
_cell.length_a   1.000
_cell.length_b   1.000
_cell.length_c   1.000
_cell.angle_alpha   90.00
_cell.angle_beta   90.00
_cell.angle_gamma   90.00
#
_symmetry.space_group_name_H-M   'P 1'
#
loop_
_entity.id
_entity.type
_entity.pdbx_description
1 polymer ?
#
loop_
_entity_poly.entity_id
_entity_poly.type
_entity_poly.pdbx_seq_one_letter_code
_entity_poly.pdbx_strand_id
1 'polypeptide(L)'
;MDGFGGFESFLVNADVLRSLYGHVPGLERVRVRSVHLNWRGPTVTLRLDLPGFPESPPQEWADAGMDSVQCQFAFPAVEPLVFAQWEPPAVGDLRAVPFGGERRMRVSVGGTGVDLRFECAASVVVRHVSAFRRGPAGADGGPHLFLNRVDSLLFGSLPATHRKVFYER
;
A
#
# COMPACT_ATOMS: atom_id res chain seq x y z
N MET A 1 -12.12 19.21 15.70
CA MET A 1 -11.51 20.35 14.98
C MET A 1 -10.35 19.73 14.25
N ASP A 2 -10.65 19.11 13.10
CA ASP A 2 -9.83 18.06 12.52
C ASP A 2 -9.22 18.62 11.23
N GLY A 3 -8.21 19.46 11.42
CA GLY A 3 -7.54 20.22 10.37
C GLY A 3 -6.03 20.02 10.42
N PHE A 4 -5.58 18.77 10.40
CA PHE A 4 -4.20 18.42 10.10
C PHE A 4 -4.23 17.38 8.98
N GLY A 5 -3.52 17.67 7.88
CA GLY A 5 -3.52 16.85 6.68
C GLY A 5 -3.30 15.38 7.03
N GLY A 6 -4.25 14.53 6.63
CA GLY A 6 -4.19 13.08 6.88
C GLY A 6 -3.02 12.44 6.13
N PHE A 7 -3.03 11.10 6.07
CA PHE A 7 -2.00 10.31 5.37
C PHE A 7 -1.68 10.83 3.95
N GLU A 8 -2.68 11.36 3.25
CA GLU A 8 -2.56 12.02 1.95
C GLU A 8 -1.48 13.10 1.88
N SER A 9 -1.28 13.89 2.93
CA SER A 9 -0.27 14.96 2.97
C SER A 9 1.17 14.44 2.85
N PHE A 10 1.38 13.15 3.11
CA PHE A 10 2.67 12.49 2.95
C PHE A 10 2.85 11.82 1.59
N LEU A 11 1.78 11.69 0.78
CA LEU A 11 1.85 11.03 -0.52
C LEU A 11 2.48 11.95 -1.58
N VAL A 12 3.55 11.49 -2.22
CA VAL A 12 4.22 12.21 -3.31
C VAL A 12 3.37 12.22 -4.59
N ASN A 13 2.54 11.20 -4.78
CA ASN A 13 1.72 10.99 -5.98
C ASN A 13 0.27 10.62 -5.64
N ALA A 14 -0.37 11.40 -4.75
CA ALA A 14 -1.74 11.16 -4.27
C ALA A 14 -2.78 11.02 -5.39
N ASP A 15 -2.56 11.70 -6.52
CA ASP A 15 -3.50 11.71 -7.66
C ASP A 15 -3.81 10.32 -8.22
N VAL A 16 -2.90 9.35 -8.06
CA VAL A 16 -3.15 7.97 -8.50
C VAL A 16 -4.29 7.30 -7.73
N LEU A 17 -4.49 7.65 -6.46
CA LEU A 17 -5.60 7.15 -5.65
C LEU A 17 -6.84 8.03 -5.84
N ARG A 18 -6.67 9.35 -5.92
CA ARG A 18 -7.78 10.28 -6.18
C ARG A 18 -8.48 9.98 -7.51
N SER A 19 -7.74 9.60 -8.55
CA SER A 19 -8.33 9.27 -9.85
C SER A 19 -9.24 8.04 -9.80
N LEU A 20 -9.05 7.16 -8.81
CA LEU A 20 -9.88 5.95 -8.62
C LEU A 20 -11.04 6.22 -7.65
N TYR A 21 -10.75 6.88 -6.52
CA TYR A 21 -11.68 6.99 -5.39
C TYR A 21 -12.32 8.39 -5.25
N GLY A 22 -11.91 9.38 -6.04
CA GLY A 22 -12.26 10.80 -5.86
C GLY A 22 -11.52 11.48 -4.68
N HIS A 23 -10.97 10.69 -3.76
CA HIS A 23 -10.20 11.12 -2.59
C HIS A 23 -9.13 10.07 -2.28
N VAL A 24 -8.24 10.32 -1.30
CA VAL A 24 -7.39 9.26 -0.76
C VAL A 24 -8.21 8.48 0.28
N PRO A 25 -8.46 7.17 0.10
CA PRO A 25 -9.25 6.41 1.06
C PRO A 25 -8.55 6.38 2.43
N GLY A 26 -9.36 6.38 3.49
CA GLY A 26 -8.87 6.05 4.83
C GLY A 26 -8.18 4.68 4.85
N LEU A 27 -7.22 4.48 5.73
CA LEU A 27 -6.43 3.26 5.81
C LEU A 27 -6.74 2.44 7.06
N GLU A 28 -8.02 2.43 7.43
CA GLU A 28 -8.58 1.59 8.48
C GLU A 28 -8.84 0.17 7.96
N ARG A 29 -8.54 -0.84 8.78
CA ARG A 29 -8.78 -2.26 8.47
C ARG A 29 -8.21 -2.73 7.12
N VAL A 30 -7.06 -2.19 6.72
CA VAL A 30 -6.35 -2.64 5.51
C VAL A 30 -5.80 -4.04 5.72
N ARG A 31 -5.84 -4.86 4.67
CA ARG A 31 -5.18 -6.16 4.67
C ARG A 31 -3.72 -5.98 4.27
N VAL A 32 -2.80 -6.23 5.19
CA VAL A 32 -1.37 -6.18 4.91
C VAL A 32 -0.95 -7.51 4.29
N ARG A 33 -0.47 -7.45 3.04
CA ARG A 33 -0.09 -8.63 2.25
C ARG A 33 1.38 -8.98 2.42
N SER A 34 2.22 -7.96 2.52
CA SER A 34 3.66 -8.15 2.73
C SER A 34 4.31 -6.90 3.29
N VAL A 35 5.38 -7.12 4.05
CA VAL A 35 6.33 -6.08 4.47
C VAL A 35 7.66 -6.40 3.82
N HIS A 36 8.15 -5.53 2.94
CA HIS A 36 9.45 -5.68 2.30
C HIS A 36 10.43 -4.66 2.87
N LEU A 37 11.56 -5.14 3.38
CA LEU A 37 12.62 -4.34 3.98
C LEU A 37 13.83 -4.31 3.05
N ASN A 38 14.31 -3.11 2.71
CA ASN A 38 15.55 -2.93 1.96
C ASN A 38 16.51 -2.05 2.74
N TRP A 39 17.73 -2.54 2.99
CA TRP A 39 18.76 -1.81 3.74
C TRP A 39 19.59 -0.85 2.86
N ARG A 40 19.66 -1.10 1.54
CA ARG A 40 20.34 -0.21 0.59
C ARG A 40 19.39 0.94 0.26
N GLY A 41 19.51 2.02 1.03
CA GLY A 41 18.49 3.05 1.13
C GLY A 41 17.33 2.55 1.98
N PRO A 42 17.45 2.60 3.33
CA PRO A 42 16.49 2.02 4.27
C PRO A 42 15.05 2.32 3.90
N THR A 43 14.34 1.30 3.42
CA THR A 43 12.97 1.44 2.89
C THR A 43 12.10 0.31 3.42
N VAL A 44 10.90 0.68 3.88
CA VAL A 44 9.80 -0.27 4.10
C VAL A 44 8.85 -0.13 2.94
N THR A 45 8.52 -1.23 2.28
CA THR A 45 7.43 -1.27 1.29
C THR A 45 6.32 -2.16 1.80
N LEU A 46 5.15 -1.57 2.03
CA LEU A 46 3.95 -2.29 2.42
C LEU A 46 3.12 -2.58 1.19
N ARG A 47 2.79 -3.85 0.94
CA ARG A 47 1.74 -4.22 -0.03
C ARG A 47 0.46 -4.44 0.72
N LEU A 48 -0.62 -3.80 0.29
CA LEU A 48 -1.89 -3.81 1.00
C LEU A 48 -3.06 -3.75 0.05
N ASP A 49 -4.15 -4.38 0.46
CA ASP A 49 -5.45 -4.15 -0.17
C ASP A 49 -6.05 -2.86 0.41
N LEU A 50 -6.50 -1.97 -0.46
CA LEU A 50 -7.17 -0.73 -0.04
C LEU A 50 -8.60 -1.00 0.44
N PRO A 51 -9.14 -0.17 1.35
CA PRO A 51 -10.52 -0.30 1.79
C PRO A 51 -11.50 0.08 0.69
N GLY A 52 -12.50 -0.76 0.48
CA GLY A 52 -13.52 -0.55 -0.55
C GLY A 52 -13.01 -0.69 -1.99
N PHE A 53 -13.93 -0.98 -2.89
CA PHE A 53 -13.69 -0.87 -4.33
C PHE A 53 -14.04 0.55 -4.78
N PRO A 54 -13.27 1.17 -5.69
CA PRO A 54 -13.52 2.53 -6.14
C PRO A 54 -14.91 2.68 -6.77
N GLU A 55 -15.51 3.87 -6.62
CA GLU A 55 -16.80 4.21 -7.25
C GLU A 55 -16.68 4.38 -8.76
N SER A 56 -15.50 4.76 -9.24
CA SER A 56 -15.20 4.96 -10.67
C SER A 56 -13.97 4.13 -11.08
N PRO A 57 -14.07 2.78 -11.09
CA PRO A 57 -12.98 1.93 -11.56
C PRO A 57 -12.76 2.13 -13.07
N PRO A 58 -11.54 1.90 -13.58
CA PRO A 58 -11.31 1.69 -15.01
C PRO A 58 -12.29 0.65 -15.58
N GLN A 59 -12.82 0.91 -16.78
CA GLN A 59 -13.81 0.04 -17.44
C GLN A 59 -13.33 -1.42 -17.53
N GLU A 60 -12.04 -1.62 -17.84
CA GLU A 60 -11.42 -2.95 -17.89
C GLU A 60 -11.52 -3.73 -16.56
N TRP A 61 -11.46 -3.05 -15.41
CA TRP A 61 -11.58 -3.69 -14.10
C TRP A 61 -13.03 -4.09 -13.83
N ALA A 62 -13.97 -3.23 -14.21
CA ALA A 62 -15.40 -3.50 -14.09
C ALA A 62 -15.82 -4.67 -14.99
N ASP A 63 -15.42 -4.65 -16.26
CA ASP A 63 -15.73 -5.70 -17.25
C ASP A 63 -15.15 -7.06 -16.82
N ALA A 64 -13.97 -7.07 -16.20
CA ALA A 64 -13.36 -8.28 -15.67
C ALA A 64 -13.94 -8.72 -14.31
N GLY A 65 -14.85 -7.94 -13.71
CA GLY A 65 -15.47 -8.22 -12.42
C GLY A 65 -14.45 -8.29 -11.29
N MET A 66 -13.52 -7.33 -11.25
CA MET A 66 -12.61 -7.13 -10.11
C MET A 66 -13.38 -6.52 -8.94
N ASP A 67 -12.98 -6.87 -7.71
CA ASP A 67 -13.69 -6.45 -6.50
C ASP A 67 -12.77 -5.83 -5.43
N SER A 68 -11.47 -5.80 -5.69
CA SER A 68 -10.46 -5.38 -4.72
C SER A 68 -9.33 -4.62 -5.41
N VAL A 69 -8.88 -3.54 -4.78
CA VAL A 69 -7.69 -2.79 -5.22
C VAL A 69 -6.53 -3.08 -4.28
N GLN A 70 -5.35 -3.26 -4.84
CA GLN A 70 -4.09 -3.48 -4.13
C GLN A 70 -3.05 -2.47 -4.61
N CYS A 71 -2.22 -1.97 -3.70
CA CYS A 71 -1.07 -1.15 -4.05
C CYS A 71 0.11 -1.40 -3.12
N GLN A 72 1.23 -0.76 -3.42
CA GLN A 72 2.36 -0.64 -2.52
C GLN A 72 2.52 0.80 -2.03
N PHE A 73 2.80 0.96 -0.73
CA PHE A 73 3.35 2.20 -0.17
C PHE A 73 4.82 2.00 0.17
N ALA A 74 5.68 2.80 -0.44
CA ALA A 74 7.11 2.80 -0.18
C ALA A 74 7.49 3.98 0.73
N PHE A 75 8.08 3.66 1.87
CA PHE A 75 8.51 4.59 2.93
C PHE A 75 10.04 4.65 2.97
N PRO A 76 10.68 5.77 2.57
CA PRO A 76 12.13 5.88 2.52
C PRO A 76 12.73 6.42 3.83
N ALA A 77 14.06 6.28 3.98
CA ALA A 77 14.82 6.74 5.13
C ALA A 77 14.31 6.20 6.48
N VAL A 78 13.95 4.91 6.48
CA VAL A 78 13.40 4.21 7.64
C VAL A 78 14.46 3.97 8.70
N GLU A 79 14.27 4.60 9.86
CA GLU A 79 15.07 4.40 11.07
C GLU A 79 14.41 5.14 12.25
N PRO A 80 14.16 4.49 13.42
CA PRO A 80 14.24 3.04 13.68
C PRO A 80 12.99 2.27 13.19
N LEU A 81 13.07 0.93 13.17
CA LEU A 81 11.96 0.01 12.85
C LEU A 81 11.77 -1.04 13.95
N VAL A 82 10.52 -1.26 14.34
CA VAL A 82 10.07 -2.30 15.27
C VAL A 82 9.00 -3.13 14.58
N PHE A 83 9.24 -4.44 14.44
CA PHE A 83 8.27 -5.38 13.89
C PHE A 83 7.98 -6.44 14.95
N ALA A 84 6.90 -6.25 15.71
CA ALA A 84 6.60 -7.03 16.90
C ALA A 84 5.70 -8.25 16.61
N GLN A 85 4.86 -8.19 15.59
CA GLN A 85 3.94 -9.27 15.26
C GLN A 85 3.71 -9.40 13.75
N TRP A 86 3.73 -10.63 13.25
CA TRP A 86 3.34 -11.00 11.88
C TRP A 86 2.71 -12.41 11.86
N GLU A 87 1.40 -12.47 11.71
CA GLU A 87 0.61 -13.70 11.63
C GLU A 87 -0.51 -13.51 10.60
N PRO A 88 -0.26 -13.80 9.31
CA PRO A 88 -1.27 -13.69 8.28
C PRO A 88 -2.43 -14.67 8.49
N PRO A 89 -3.69 -14.30 8.19
CA PRO A 89 -4.12 -13.03 7.59
C PRO A 89 -3.96 -11.81 8.51
N ALA A 90 -3.21 -10.81 8.04
CA ALA A 90 -2.90 -9.61 8.79
C ALA A 90 -3.81 -8.45 8.35
N VAL A 91 -4.58 -7.91 9.29
CA VAL A 91 -5.52 -6.80 9.06
C VAL A 91 -5.32 -5.76 10.15
N GLY A 92 -5.11 -4.50 9.79
CA GLY A 92 -4.88 -3.45 10.77
C GLY A 92 -5.11 -2.05 10.21
N ASP A 93 -4.98 -1.06 11.08
CA ASP A 93 -5.06 0.34 10.72
C ASP A 93 -3.66 0.86 10.43
N LEU A 94 -3.46 1.51 9.28
CA LEU A 94 -2.22 2.22 8.98
C LEU A 94 -2.40 3.69 9.35
N ARG A 95 -1.56 4.17 10.25
CA ARG A 95 -1.52 5.57 10.69
C ARG A 95 -0.15 6.16 10.41
N ALA A 96 -0.13 7.40 9.94
CA ALA A 96 1.07 8.21 9.80
C ALA A 96 0.85 9.57 10.46
N VAL A 97 1.81 10.01 11.27
CA VAL A 97 1.75 11.30 11.97
C VAL A 97 3.10 12.01 11.87
N PRO A 98 3.14 13.35 11.79
CA PRO A 98 4.40 14.09 11.84
C PRO A 98 5.19 13.75 13.11
N PHE A 99 6.52 13.57 13.01
CA PHE A 99 7.37 13.20 14.14
C PHE A 99 8.84 13.56 13.89
N GLY A 100 9.57 14.05 14.91
CA GLY A 100 11.04 14.12 14.86
C GLY A 100 11.64 15.28 14.06
N GLY A 101 10.86 16.34 13.79
CA GLY A 101 11.31 17.55 13.09
C GLY A 101 10.63 17.75 11.72
N GLU A 102 11.13 18.71 10.95
CA GLU A 102 10.61 18.97 9.60
C GLU A 102 10.84 17.76 8.67
N ARG A 103 9.82 17.41 7.89
CA ARG A 103 9.85 16.34 6.87
C ARG A 103 10.09 14.92 7.40
N ARG A 104 9.78 14.66 8.67
CA ARG A 104 9.75 13.30 9.22
C ARG A 104 8.38 12.92 9.76
N MET A 105 8.11 11.62 9.75
CA MET A 105 6.87 11.06 10.27
C MET A 105 7.10 9.72 10.95
N ARG A 106 6.17 9.36 11.83
CA ARG A 106 6.06 8.03 12.43
C ARG A 106 4.90 7.31 11.80
N VAL A 107 5.14 6.07 11.40
CA VAL A 107 4.15 5.16 10.82
C VAL A 107 3.92 4.01 11.78
N SER A 108 2.66 3.62 11.93
CA SER A 108 2.26 2.43 12.67
C SER A 108 1.21 1.66 11.90
N VAL A 109 1.35 0.33 11.89
CA VAL A 109 0.33 -0.60 11.41
C VAL A 109 0.04 -1.57 12.54
N GLY A 110 -1.19 -1.54 13.05
CA GLY A 110 -1.59 -2.35 14.20
C GLY A 110 -2.97 -2.97 14.00
N GLY A 111 -3.12 -4.24 14.37
CA GLY A 111 -4.38 -4.96 14.33
C GLY A 111 -4.20 -6.46 14.51
N THR A 112 -5.13 -7.24 13.95
CA THR A 112 -5.05 -8.71 13.97
C THR A 112 -3.86 -9.15 13.11
N GLY A 113 -2.93 -9.91 13.71
CA GLY A 113 -1.81 -10.51 12.99
C GLY A 113 -0.72 -9.55 12.55
N VAL A 114 -0.75 -8.26 12.95
CA VAL A 114 0.33 -7.30 12.62
C VAL A 114 0.52 -6.25 13.72
N ASP A 115 1.78 -6.02 14.09
CA ASP A 115 2.24 -4.84 14.83
C ASP A 115 3.60 -4.40 14.28
N LEU A 116 3.60 -3.31 13.53
CA LEU A 116 4.76 -2.72 12.88
C LEU A 116 4.79 -1.21 13.17
N ARG A 117 5.93 -0.69 13.61
CA ARG A 117 6.15 0.75 13.83
C ARG A 117 7.51 1.16 13.28
N PHE A 118 7.57 2.31 12.65
CA PHE A 118 8.84 2.88 12.20
C PHE A 118 8.78 4.40 12.03
N GLU A 119 9.94 5.03 11.99
CA GLU A 119 10.09 6.44 11.64
C GLU A 119 10.74 6.56 10.26
N CYS A 120 10.35 7.56 9.48
CA CYS A 120 10.82 7.72 8.11
C CYS A 120 10.69 9.16 7.63
N ALA A 121 11.15 9.42 6.41
CA ALA A 121 10.87 10.69 5.74
C ALA A 121 9.37 10.81 5.42
N ALA A 122 8.85 12.04 5.52
CA ALA A 122 7.47 12.41 5.23
C ALA A 122 7.20 12.46 3.71
N SER A 123 7.51 11.37 3.00
CA SER A 123 7.42 11.25 1.55
C SER A 123 7.14 9.79 1.14
N VAL A 124 5.88 9.43 1.07
CA VAL A 124 5.40 8.09 0.71
C VAL A 124 5.12 8.05 -0.79
N VAL A 125 5.59 7.00 -1.46
CA VAL A 125 5.28 6.78 -2.88
C VAL A 125 4.31 5.62 -3.01
N VAL A 126 3.23 5.85 -3.77
CA VAL A 126 2.29 4.79 -4.17
C VAL A 126 2.81 4.12 -5.43
N ARG A 127 2.91 2.79 -5.44
CA ARG A 127 3.38 1.98 -6.58
C ARG A 127 2.44 0.81 -6.87
N HIS A 128 2.55 0.27 -8.09
CA HIS A 128 1.94 -1.00 -8.49
C HIS A 128 0.45 -1.13 -8.13
N VAL A 129 -0.32 -0.07 -8.39
CA VAL A 129 -1.76 -0.07 -8.20
C VAL A 129 -2.39 -1.05 -9.17
N SER A 130 -3.16 -2.00 -8.66
CA SER A 130 -3.85 -3.02 -9.46
C SER A 130 -5.19 -3.37 -8.86
N ALA A 131 -6.08 -3.93 -9.68
CA ALA A 131 -7.29 -4.60 -9.21
C ALA A 131 -7.22 -6.10 -9.44
N PHE A 132 -7.87 -6.84 -8.56
CA PHE A 132 -7.99 -8.29 -8.62
C PHE A 132 -9.35 -8.73 -8.08
N ARG A 133 -9.72 -9.98 -8.37
CA ARG A 133 -10.87 -10.63 -7.74
C ARG A 133 -10.37 -11.44 -6.55
N ARG A 134 -10.86 -11.15 -5.35
CA ARG A 134 -10.49 -11.91 -4.15
C ARG A 134 -10.93 -13.36 -4.27
N GLY A 135 -9.98 -14.26 -4.03
CA GLY A 135 -10.25 -15.68 -3.91
C GLY A 135 -10.85 -16.04 -2.54
N PRO A 136 -11.23 -17.31 -2.35
CA PRO A 136 -11.63 -17.84 -1.04
C PRO A 136 -10.60 -17.50 0.05
N ALA A 137 -11.06 -17.21 1.27
CA ALA A 137 -10.23 -16.73 2.38
C ALA A 137 -9.44 -15.42 2.11
N GLY A 138 -9.76 -14.71 1.03
CA GLY A 138 -9.13 -13.45 0.65
C GLY A 138 -7.79 -13.63 -0.08
N ALA A 139 -7.56 -14.75 -0.78
CA ALA A 139 -6.37 -14.94 -1.60
C ALA A 139 -6.28 -13.91 -2.75
N ASP A 140 -5.06 -13.53 -3.12
CA ASP A 140 -4.71 -12.59 -4.21
C ASP A 140 -3.85 -13.25 -5.30
N GLY A 141 -3.85 -14.58 -5.41
CA GLY A 141 -3.01 -15.30 -6.38
C GLY A 141 -3.53 -15.31 -7.82
N GLY A 142 -4.70 -14.71 -8.08
CA GLY A 142 -5.34 -14.68 -9.39
C GLY A 142 -4.75 -13.64 -10.35
N PRO A 143 -5.45 -13.36 -11.46
CA PRO A 143 -5.10 -12.26 -12.35
C PRO A 143 -5.14 -10.90 -11.65
N HIS A 144 -4.21 -10.03 -12.01
CA HIS A 144 -4.19 -8.63 -11.60
C HIS A 144 -4.21 -7.74 -12.84
N LEU A 145 -5.06 -6.71 -12.81
CA LEU A 145 -5.10 -5.65 -13.81
C LEU A 145 -4.42 -4.42 -13.24
N PHE A 146 -3.24 -4.09 -13.77
CA PHE A 146 -2.43 -2.98 -13.29
C PHE A 146 -2.87 -1.66 -13.92
N LEU A 147 -2.97 -0.62 -13.10
CA LEU A 147 -3.39 0.71 -13.52
C LEU A 147 -2.37 1.37 -14.46
N ASN A 148 -1.08 1.18 -14.20
CA ASN A 148 -0.04 1.77 -15.03
C ASN A 148 0.32 0.86 -16.21
N ARG A 149 0.63 1.49 -17.34
CA ARG A 149 0.88 0.78 -18.61
C ARG A 149 2.14 -0.09 -18.59
N VAL A 150 3.15 0.29 -17.82
CA VAL A 150 4.40 -0.48 -17.77
C VAL A 150 4.17 -1.81 -17.05
N ASP A 151 3.52 -1.77 -15.89
CA ASP A 151 3.17 -2.96 -15.11
C ASP A 151 2.17 -3.82 -15.88
N SER A 152 1.18 -3.25 -16.57
CA SER A 152 0.20 -4.06 -17.33
C SER A 152 0.83 -4.83 -18.49
N LEU A 153 1.94 -4.33 -19.05
CA LEU A 153 2.72 -5.05 -20.06
C LEU A 153 3.65 -6.11 -19.45
N LEU A 154 4.13 -5.91 -18.22
CA LEU A 154 5.11 -6.78 -17.57
C LEU A 154 4.46 -7.88 -16.72
N PHE A 155 3.26 -7.65 -16.20
CA PHE A 155 2.65 -8.48 -15.17
C PHE A 155 1.14 -8.67 -15.45
N GLY A 156 0.71 -9.93 -15.55
CA GLY A 156 -0.71 -10.31 -15.55
C GLY A 156 -1.20 -10.87 -14.19
N SER A 157 -0.27 -11.03 -13.26
CA SER A 157 -0.50 -11.50 -11.89
C SER A 157 0.63 -10.97 -11.00
N LEU A 158 0.57 -11.23 -9.69
CA LEU A 158 1.65 -10.84 -8.80
C LEU A 158 2.95 -11.56 -9.14
N PRO A 159 4.05 -10.82 -9.38
CA PRO A 159 5.32 -11.45 -9.66
C PRO A 159 5.89 -12.13 -8.40
N ALA A 160 6.75 -13.13 -8.63
CA ALA A 160 7.47 -13.82 -7.57
C ALA A 160 8.26 -12.83 -6.69
N THR A 161 8.36 -13.12 -5.39
CA THR A 161 8.90 -12.20 -4.37
C THR A 161 10.36 -11.79 -4.58
N HIS A 162 11.13 -12.53 -5.36
CA HIS A 162 12.52 -12.22 -5.71
C HIS A 162 12.66 -11.27 -6.92
N ARG A 163 11.56 -10.85 -7.56
CA ARG A 163 11.60 -9.97 -8.73
C ARG A 163 11.84 -8.52 -8.31
N LYS A 164 13.11 -8.11 -8.38
CA LYS A 164 13.56 -6.75 -8.03
C LYS A 164 12.76 -5.64 -8.67
N VAL A 165 12.42 -5.74 -9.95
CA VAL A 165 11.68 -4.70 -10.69
C VAL A 165 10.34 -4.32 -10.01
N PHE A 166 9.71 -5.25 -9.29
CA PHE A 166 8.43 -5.03 -8.62
C PHE A 166 8.55 -4.65 -7.14
N TYR A 167 9.62 -5.09 -6.47
CA TYR A 167 9.77 -4.97 -5.02
C TYR A 167 10.91 -4.04 -4.59
N GLU A 168 11.83 -3.75 -5.50
CA GLU A 168 13.01 -2.90 -5.32
C GLU A 168 12.96 -1.73 -6.32
N ARG A 169 13.97 -0.86 -6.26
CA ARG A 169 14.20 0.21 -7.24
C ARG A 169 15.29 -0.24 -8.20
#